data_AF-A0A7U9RP93-F1
#
_entry.id   AF-A0A7U9RP93-F1
#
_cell.length_a   1.000
_cell.length_b   1.000
_cell.length_c   1.000
_cell.angle_alpha   90.00
_cell.angle_beta   90.00
_cell.angle_gamma   90.00
#
_symmetry.space_group_name_H-M   'P 1'
#
loop_
_entity.id
_entity.type
_entity.pdbx_description
1 polymer ?
#
loop_
_entity_poly.entity_id
_entity_poly.type
_entity_poly.pdbx_seq_one_letter_code
_entity_poly.pdbx_strand_id
1 'polypeptide(L)'
;MKHVRLKAEIDQWRKRSKKHDNPVIVVANDSGKYKIFLNTMQYVETFNCNLLLHTKQGKIICYRSMKELKQELAAHGFVRCHTSYIVNLFFVKGLIS
;
A
#
# COMPACT_ATOMS: atom_id res chain seq x y z
N MET A 1 -0.59 -12.74 -25.55
CA MET A 1 -1.13 -11.38 -25.83
C MET A 1 -1.77 -10.70 -24.61
N LYS A 2 -2.41 -11.40 -23.65
CA LYS A 2 -3.06 -10.77 -22.47
C LYS A 2 -2.11 -10.02 -21.50
N HIS A 3 -0.82 -10.40 -21.40
CA HIS A 3 0.13 -9.80 -20.44
C HIS A 3 0.67 -8.40 -20.81
N VAL A 4 0.67 -8.03 -22.10
CA VAL A 4 1.32 -6.79 -22.56
C VAL A 4 0.52 -5.55 -22.17
N ARG A 5 -0.81 -5.63 -22.22
CA ARG A 5 -1.72 -4.52 -21.93
C ARG A 5 -1.70 -4.13 -20.44
N LEU A 6 -1.72 -5.13 -19.55
CA LEU A 6 -1.70 -4.90 -18.11
C LEU A 6 -0.39 -4.24 -17.65
N LYS A 7 0.74 -4.68 -18.20
CA LYS A 7 2.05 -4.09 -17.90
C LYS A 7 2.10 -2.63 -18.37
N ALA A 8 1.57 -2.33 -19.56
CA ALA A 8 1.48 -0.97 -20.07
C ALA A 8 0.58 -0.07 -19.20
N GLU A 9 -0.54 -0.59 -18.69
CA GLU A 9 -1.44 0.15 -17.79
C GLU A 9 -0.77 0.47 -16.45
N ILE A 10 -0.06 -0.49 -15.85
CA ILE A 10 0.72 -0.28 -14.62
C ILE A 10 1.84 0.74 -14.86
N ASP A 11 2.56 0.64 -15.99
CA ASP A 11 3.65 1.56 -16.33
C ASP A 11 3.16 2.99 -16.60
N GLN A 12 2.01 3.15 -17.28
CA GLN A 12 1.38 4.45 -17.48
C GLN A 12 0.91 5.06 -16.16
N TRP A 13 0.27 4.26 -15.31
CA TRP A 13 -0.13 4.68 -13.98
C TRP A 13 1.08 5.14 -13.15
N ARG A 14 2.17 4.37 -13.19
CA ARG A 14 3.44 4.72 -12.52
C ARG A 14 4.04 6.04 -13.00
N LYS A 15 3.89 6.39 -14.29
CA LYS A 15 4.35 7.67 -14.84
C LYS A 15 3.45 8.84 -14.43
N ARG A 16 2.13 8.64 -14.37
CA ARG A 16 1.15 9.67 -13.95
C ARG A 16 1.29 10.04 -12.47
N SER A 17 1.57 9.06 -11.62
CA SER A 17 1.67 9.30 -10.18
C SER A 17 3.02 9.86 -9.71
N LYS A 18 3.97 10.15 -10.60
CA LYS A 18 5.23 10.81 -10.25
C LYS A 18 5.09 12.31 -9.94
N LYS A 19 3.89 12.89 -10.07
CA LYS A 19 3.61 14.27 -9.68
C LYS A 19 2.90 14.31 -8.31
N HIS A 20 3.52 15.06 -7.40
CA HIS A 20 3.01 15.63 -6.14
C HIS A 20 3.14 14.85 -4.81
N ASP A 21 3.71 15.60 -3.85
CA ASP A 21 3.71 15.51 -2.38
C ASP A 21 3.78 14.10 -1.81
N ASN A 22 4.98 13.65 -1.39
CA ASN A 22 5.20 12.40 -0.66
C ASN A 22 4.12 12.20 0.41
N PRO A 23 3.03 11.47 0.12
CA PRO A 23 1.86 11.49 0.97
C PRO A 23 2.20 10.66 2.20
N VAL A 24 1.65 11.08 3.33
CA VAL A 24 1.93 10.45 4.62
C VAL A 24 0.66 9.96 5.26
N ILE A 25 0.77 8.84 5.95
CA ILE A 25 -0.22 8.42 6.92
C ILE A 25 0.41 8.47 8.31
N VAL A 26 -0.37 8.91 9.29
CA VAL A 26 0.04 8.85 10.69
C VAL A 26 -0.74 7.71 11.34
N VAL A 27 -0.01 6.76 11.91
CA VAL A 27 -0.60 5.65 12.68
C VAL A 27 -0.08 5.70 14.11
N ALA A 28 -0.92 5.28 15.05
CA ALA A 28 -0.55 5.17 16.46
C ALA A 28 -0.75 3.72 16.92
N ASN A 29 0.16 3.25 17.75
CA ASN A 29 0.04 2.00 18.50
C ASN A 29 0.69 2.18 19.88
N ASP A 30 0.83 1.09 20.64
CA ASP A 30 1.35 1.14 22.03
C ASP A 30 2.81 1.61 22.11
N SER A 31 3.57 1.51 21.00
CA SER A 31 4.96 1.99 20.89
C SER A 31 5.06 3.45 20.44
N GLY A 32 3.94 4.12 20.14
CA GLY A 32 3.87 5.54 19.84
C GLY A 32 3.24 5.87 18.49
N LYS A 33 3.55 7.08 17.99
CA LYS A 33 3.04 7.61 16.71
C LYS A 33 4.11 7.48 15.62
N TYR A 34 3.70 6.98 14.47
CA TYR A 34 4.54 6.76 13.30
C TYR A 34 4.03 7.59 12.14
N LYS A 35 4.91 8.41 11.56
CA LYS A 35 4.66 9.09 10.29
C LYS A 35 5.25 8.25 9.17
N ILE A 36 4.39 7.64 8.36
CA ILE A 36 4.78 6.70 7.30
C ILE A 36 4.59 7.39 5.95
N PHE A 37 5.66 7.47 5.16
CA PHE A 37 5.56 7.89 3.77
C PHE A 37 4.99 6.75 2.92
N LEU A 38 3.91 7.02 2.17
CA LEU A 38 3.23 5.98 1.39
C LEU A 38 4.11 5.39 0.28
N ASN A 39 5.10 6.16 -0.20
CA ASN A 39 6.09 5.70 -1.18
C ASN A 39 7.13 4.71 -0.59
N THR A 40 7.15 4.49 0.73
CA THR A 40 7.98 3.47 1.38
C THR A 40 7.17 2.27 1.85
N MET A 41 5.83 2.36 1.85
CA MET A 41 4.92 1.29 2.26
C MET A 41 4.60 0.37 1.07
N GLN A 42 4.95 -0.90 1.21
CA GLN A 42 4.87 -1.91 0.14
C GLN A 42 3.50 -2.59 0.12
N TYR A 43 3.00 -3.01 1.27
CA TYR A 43 1.69 -3.64 1.42
C TYR A 43 1.26 -3.61 2.89
N VAL A 44 -0.01 -3.90 3.10
CA VAL A 44 -0.63 -4.06 4.42
C VAL A 44 -1.25 -5.44 4.47
N GLU A 45 -1.07 -6.12 5.59
CA GLU A 45 -1.71 -7.41 5.85
C GLU A 45 -2.45 -7.42 7.20
N THR A 46 -3.37 -8.36 7.38
CA THR A 46 -3.94 -8.67 8.69
C THR A 46 -2.95 -9.50 9.52
N PHE A 47 -2.72 -9.13 10.78
CA PHE A 47 -1.84 -9.82 11.72
C PHE A 47 -2.37 -9.69 13.14
N ASN A 48 -2.57 -10.80 13.86
CA ASN A 48 -3.06 -10.83 15.26
C ASN A 48 -4.23 -9.85 15.51
N CYS A 49 -5.30 -9.99 14.73
CA CYS A 49 -6.50 -9.14 14.76
C CYS A 49 -6.29 -7.65 14.41
N ASN A 50 -5.06 -7.24 14.11
CA ASN A 50 -4.67 -5.88 13.72
C ASN A 50 -4.16 -5.84 12.28
N LEU A 51 -3.72 -4.67 11.83
CA LEU A 51 -3.02 -4.52 10.55
C LEU A 51 -1.51 -4.41 10.78
N LEU A 52 -0.74 -4.95 9.84
CA LEU A 52 0.70 -4.84 9.80
C LEU A 52 1.12 -4.13 8.51
N LEU A 53 1.69 -2.94 8.66
CA LEU A 53 2.17 -2.12 7.56
C LEU A 53 3.62 -2.49 7.28
N HIS A 54 3.89 -2.99 6.07
CA HIS A 54 5.24 -3.32 5.62
C HIS A 54 5.85 -2.11 4.92
N THR A 55 6.83 -1.49 5.56
CA THR A 55 7.53 -0.31 5.05
C THR A 55 9.01 -0.63 4.84
N LYS A 56 9.72 0.21 4.07
CA LYS A 56 11.19 0.11 3.94
C LYS A 56 11.94 0.24 5.27
N GLN A 57 11.34 0.86 6.29
CA GLN A 57 11.94 1.09 7.61
C GLN A 57 11.62 -0.04 8.60
N GLY A 58 10.78 -1.00 8.21
CA GLY A 58 10.34 -2.09 9.07
C GLY A 58 8.82 -2.24 9.07
N LYS A 59 8.34 -3.04 10.01
CA LYS A 59 6.93 -3.39 10.16
C LYS A 59 6.31 -2.59 11.30
N ILE A 60 5.12 -2.04 11.08
CA ILE A 60 4.41 -1.21 12.05
C ILE A 60 3.01 -1.77 12.25
N ILE A 61 2.65 -2.06 13.50
CA ILE A 61 1.28 -2.49 13.86
C ILE A 61 0.36 -1.26 13.80
N CYS A 62 -0.81 -1.43 13.21
CA CYS A 62 -1.85 -0.41 13.10
C CYS A 62 -3.18 -0.98 13.59
N TYR A 63 -3.85 -0.23 14.47
CA TYR A 63 -5.12 -0.61 15.11
C TYR A 63 -6.36 -0.16 14.32
N ARG A 64 -6.16 0.35 13.10
CA ARG A 64 -7.27 0.75 12.22
C ARG A 64 -7.81 -0.43 11.43
N SER A 65 -9.06 -0.30 10.99
CA SER A 65 -9.68 -1.36 10.19
C SER A 65 -9.14 -1.41 8.76
N MET A 66 -9.19 -2.60 8.15
CA MET A 66 -8.86 -2.79 6.73
C MET A 66 -9.71 -1.89 5.81
N LYS A 67 -10.96 -1.62 6.19
CA LYS A 67 -11.89 -0.77 5.43
C LYS A 67 -11.44 0.68 5.45
N GLU A 68 -11.13 1.22 6.62
CA GLU A 68 -10.61 2.59 6.76
C GLU A 68 -9.32 2.77 5.98
N LEU A 69 -8.37 1.85 6.16
CA LEU A 69 -7.07 1.97 5.52
C LEU A 69 -7.16 1.86 4.00
N LYS A 70 -8.02 0.97 3.49
CA LYS A 70 -8.32 0.92 2.05
C LYS A 70 -8.84 2.26 1.53
N GLN A 71 -9.80 2.87 2.23
CA GLN A 71 -10.42 4.12 1.79
C GLN A 71 -9.42 5.27 1.74
N GLU A 72 -8.56 5.39 2.74
CA GLU A 72 -7.52 6.40 2.79
C GLU A 72 -6.43 6.19 1.74
N LEU A 73 -6.03 4.93 1.50
CA LEU A 73 -4.97 4.61 0.57
C LEU A 73 -5.41 4.52 -0.90
N ALA A 74 -6.72 4.50 -1.19
CA ALA A 74 -7.26 4.29 -2.54
C ALA A 74 -6.76 5.33 -3.56
N ALA A 75 -6.62 6.59 -3.14
CA ALA A 75 -6.11 7.67 -4.00
C ALA A 75 -4.59 7.57 -4.26
N HIS A 76 -3.88 6.72 -3.52
CA HIS A 76 -2.41 6.64 -3.51
C HIS A 76 -1.86 5.36 -4.13
N GLY A 77 -2.68 4.63 -4.90
CA GLY A 77 -2.21 3.48 -5.65
C GLY A 77 -2.16 2.17 -4.91
N PHE A 78 -2.90 2.10 -3.82
CA PHE A 78 -3.10 0.88 -3.07
C PHE A 78 -4.38 0.20 -3.55
N VAL A 79 -4.29 -1.11 -3.76
CA VAL A 79 -5.43 -1.93 -4.17
C VAL A 79 -5.57 -3.09 -3.20
N ARG A 80 -6.81 -3.35 -2.78
CA ARG A 80 -7.16 -4.54 -2.02
C ARG A 80 -7.31 -5.71 -3.00
N CYS A 81 -6.36 -6.63 -3.00
CA CYS A 81 -6.38 -7.82 -3.85
C CYS A 81 -6.91 -9.08 -3.13
N HIS A 82 -6.93 -9.07 -1.79
CA HIS A 82 -7.46 -10.15 -0.96
C HIS A 82 -8.16 -9.57 0.28
N THR A 83 -8.93 -10.39 0.99
CA THR A 83 -9.56 -9.97 2.26
C THR A 83 -8.51 -9.55 3.28
N SER A 84 -7.35 -10.21 3.28
CA SER A 84 -6.23 -9.94 4.19
C SER A 84 -5.19 -8.96 3.66
N TYR A 85 -5.23 -8.49 2.40
CA TYR A 85 -4.13 -7.73 1.80
C TYR A 85 -4.56 -6.47 1.05
N ILE A 86 -3.81 -5.38 1.29
CA ILE A 86 -3.79 -4.18 0.45
C ILE A 86 -2.37 -4.00 -0.07
N VAL A 87 -2.20 -3.91 -1.39
CA VAL A 87 -0.87 -3.88 -2.03
C VAL A 87 -0.65 -2.54 -2.70
N ASN A 88 0.54 -1.97 -2.51
CA ASN A 88 1.00 -0.81 -3.26
C ASN A 88 1.43 -1.24 -4.67
N LEU A 89 0.70 -0.79 -5.69
CA LEU A 89 0.99 -1.15 -7.07
C LEU A 89 2.36 -0.65 -7.56
N PHE A 90 2.96 0.37 -6.91
CA PHE A 90 4.31 0.84 -7.24
C PHE A 90 5.40 -0.21 -6.97
N PHE A 91 5.15 -1.15 -6.05
CA PHE A 91 6.12 -2.16 -5.62
C PHE A 91 5.93 -3.53 -6.29
N VAL A 92 4.86 -3.70 -7.07
CA VAL A 92 4.58 -4.97 -7.78
C VAL A 92 5.54 -5.12 -8.96
N LYS A 93 6.35 -6.18 -8.96
CA LYS A 93 7.30 -6.49 -10.05
C LYS A 93 6.68 -7.32 -11.18
N GLY A 94 5.67 -8.12 -10.87
CA GLY A 94 5.00 -9.00 -11.80
C GLY A 94 3.83 -9.69 -11.13
N LEU A 95 2.90 -10.16 -11.95
CA LEU A 95 1.80 -11.04 -11.53
C LEU A 95 2.10 -12.41 -12.11
N ILE A 96 2.02 -13.44 -11.28
CA ILE A 96 2.14 -14.83 -11.69
C ILE A 96 0.72 -15.40 -11.71
N SER A 97 0.35 -15.99 -12.84
CA SER A 97 -0.92 -16.63 -13.12
C SER A 97 -0.66 -18.00 -13.71
#